data_AF-A0A813JGR9-F1
#
_entry.id   AF-A0A813JGR9-F1
#
_cell.length_a   1.000
_cell.length_b   1.000
_cell.length_c   1.000
_cell.angle_alpha   90.00
_cell.angle_beta   90.00
_cell.angle_gamma   90.00
#
_symmetry.space_group_name_H-M   'P 1'
#
loop_
_entity.id
_entity.type
_entity.pdbx_description
1 polymer ?
#
loop_
_entity_poly.entity_id
_entity_poly.type
_entity_poly.pdbx_seq_one_letter_code
_entity_poly.pdbx_strand_id
1 'polypeptide(L)'
;ALVPKEVMISTLESGVADLRGHSALAPELSHECGLGKLSIQLMTMSTIEDPSALAELFAGVEQLSAPVLTMLLDVPWLALAQSGWPIFGLLSQINVRKGQVPGLLNDDAIDGMQDPRTKQFLLELMAGLDAKEGIDGVAVQRAAGNFMDAGVAGSPLGLLTAMAAQASVAPDAQERVELLNLLQKGFKNIIGSGQVLDVALSTKWPLWGLIHMAIDMLAP
;
A
#
# COMPACT_ATOMS: atom_id res chain seq x y z
N ALA A 1 -19.47 5.94 -4.89
CA ALA A 1 -19.47 7.01 -5.92
C ALA A 1 -18.12 7.71 -5.85
N LEU A 2 -17.40 7.85 -6.97
CA LEU A 2 -16.11 8.54 -6.99
C LEU A 2 -16.34 10.05 -6.81
N VAL A 3 -15.56 10.68 -5.93
CA VAL A 3 -15.63 12.12 -5.68
C VAL A 3 -15.15 12.86 -6.95
N PRO A 4 -15.89 13.88 -7.44
CA PRO A 4 -15.45 14.68 -8.57
C PRO A 4 -14.07 15.32 -8.32
N LYS A 5 -13.22 15.32 -9.34
CA LYS A 5 -11.84 15.82 -9.27
C LYS A 5 -11.76 17.25 -8.75
N GLU A 6 -12.69 18.10 -9.16
CA GLU A 6 -12.79 19.50 -8.77
C GLU A 6 -13.04 19.65 -7.26
N VAL A 7 -13.83 18.75 -6.68
CA VAL A 7 -14.12 18.70 -5.24
C VAL A 7 -12.89 18.26 -4.47
N MET A 8 -12.14 17.28 -4.98
CA MET A 8 -10.90 16.81 -4.37
C MET A 8 -9.81 17.90 -4.38
N ILE A 9 -9.63 18.59 -5.52
CA ILE A 9 -8.69 19.72 -5.65
C ILE A 9 -9.07 20.84 -4.68
N SER A 10 -10.33 21.28 -4.65
CA SER A 10 -10.74 22.36 -3.74
C SER A 10 -10.58 21.97 -2.28
N THR A 11 -10.81 20.69 -1.94
CA THR A 11 -10.62 20.18 -0.57
C THR A 11 -9.15 20.19 -0.18
N LEU A 12 -8.25 19.78 -1.08
CA LEU A 12 -6.80 19.84 -0.86
C LEU A 12 -6.29 21.27 -0.75
N GLU A 13 -6.75 22.17 -1.63
CA GLU A 13 -6.39 23.59 -1.59
C GLU A 13 -6.86 24.25 -0.28
N SER A 14 -8.08 23.94 0.17
CA SER A 14 -8.59 24.37 1.47
C SER A 14 -7.76 23.81 2.62
N GLY A 15 -7.40 22.53 2.58
CA GLY A 15 -6.54 21.90 3.59
C GLY A 15 -5.15 22.54 3.63
N VAL A 16 -4.54 22.82 2.48
CA VAL A 16 -3.24 23.52 2.40
C VAL A 16 -3.35 24.96 2.89
N ALA A 17 -4.43 25.67 2.55
CA ALA A 17 -4.68 27.02 3.04
C ALA A 17 -4.84 27.05 4.57
N ASP A 18 -5.59 26.10 5.14
CA ASP A 18 -5.75 25.96 6.59
C ASP A 18 -4.43 25.62 7.27
N LEU A 19 -3.65 24.69 6.72
CA LEU A 19 -2.34 24.33 7.24
C LEU A 19 -1.36 25.51 7.20
N ARG A 20 -1.36 26.30 6.11
CA ARG A 20 -0.59 27.55 6.03
C ARG A 20 -1.09 28.58 7.03
N GLY A 21 -2.40 28.72 7.20
CA GLY A 21 -3.03 29.63 8.17
C GLY A 21 -2.63 29.34 9.62
N HIS A 22 -2.41 28.05 9.94
CA HIS A 22 -1.92 27.62 11.26
C HIS A 22 -0.39 27.54 11.35
N SER A 23 0.33 28.05 10.34
CA SER A 23 1.79 27.94 10.23
C SER A 23 2.31 26.49 10.26
N ALA A 24 1.47 25.47 10.04
CA ALA A 24 1.84 24.06 10.04
C ALA A 24 2.70 23.64 8.83
N LEU A 25 2.99 24.59 7.92
CA LEU A 25 3.88 24.46 6.76
C LEU A 25 4.98 25.55 6.74
N ALA A 26 5.17 26.26 7.87
CA ALA A 26 6.19 27.30 8.01
C ALA A 26 7.56 26.67 8.32
N PRO A 27 8.57 26.81 7.44
CA PRO A 27 9.88 26.14 7.57
C PRO A 27 10.66 26.54 8.83
N GLU A 28 10.27 27.63 9.49
CA GLU A 28 10.88 28.21 10.69
C GLU A 28 10.44 27.49 11.99
N LEU A 29 9.34 26.72 11.96
CA LEU A 29 8.82 26.03 13.14
C LEU A 29 9.49 24.66 13.28
N SER A 30 10.54 24.60 14.10
CA SER A 30 11.29 23.40 14.52
C SER A 30 10.46 22.25 15.14
N HIS A 31 9.12 22.40 15.19
CA HIS A 31 8.16 21.46 15.75
C HIS A 31 7.20 20.88 14.71
N GLU A 32 7.40 21.12 13.40
CA GLU A 32 6.63 20.42 12.38
C GLU A 32 6.82 18.90 12.49
N CYS A 33 5.71 18.20 12.67
CA CYS A 33 5.70 16.75 12.67
C CYS A 33 6.07 16.26 11.26
N GLY A 34 7.27 15.71 11.09
CA GLY A 34 7.73 15.18 9.80
C GLY A 34 6.75 14.19 9.14
N LEU A 35 5.93 13.53 9.96
CA LEU A 35 4.82 12.69 9.53
C LEU A 35 3.73 13.46 8.76
N GLY A 36 3.36 14.65 9.22
CA GLY A 36 2.34 15.48 8.57
C GLY A 36 2.82 15.95 7.20
N LYS A 37 4.07 16.41 7.10
CA LYS A 37 4.70 16.78 5.83
C LYS A 37 4.75 15.59 4.86
N LEU A 38 5.17 14.43 5.33
CA LEU A 38 5.17 13.20 4.54
C LEU A 38 3.76 12.82 4.06
N SER A 39 2.75 12.96 4.92
CA SER A 39 1.35 12.68 4.57
C SER A 39 0.86 13.56 3.43
N ILE A 40 1.14 14.86 3.50
CA ILE A 40 0.77 15.82 2.45
C ILE A 40 1.51 15.50 1.15
N GLN A 41 2.79 15.14 1.23
CA GLN A 41 3.56 14.71 0.06
C GLN A 41 2.92 13.48 -0.59
N LEU A 42 2.62 12.43 0.18
CA LEU A 42 1.99 11.21 -0.31
C LEU A 42 0.57 11.44 -0.86
N MET A 43 -0.23 12.29 -0.21
CA MET A 43 -1.53 12.70 -0.73
C MET A 43 -1.39 13.42 -2.07
N THR A 44 -0.47 14.38 -2.16
CA THR A 44 -0.19 15.10 -3.42
C THR A 44 0.18 14.12 -4.53
N MET A 45 0.96 13.10 -4.22
CA MET A 45 1.36 12.05 -5.16
C MET A 45 0.21 11.21 -5.66
N SER A 46 -0.76 10.89 -4.79
CA SER A 46 -1.99 10.21 -5.20
C SER A 46 -2.85 11.02 -6.18
N THR A 47 -2.62 12.34 -6.26
CA THR A 47 -3.33 13.25 -7.16
C THR A 47 -2.56 13.67 -8.40
N ILE A 48 -1.32 13.17 -8.60
CA ILE A 48 -0.53 13.52 -9.78
C ILE A 48 -1.24 13.01 -11.04
N GLU A 49 -1.33 13.89 -12.04
CA GLU A 49 -1.91 13.60 -13.35
C GLU A 49 -0.87 13.24 -14.40
N ASP A 50 0.36 13.71 -14.23
CA ASP A 50 1.47 13.45 -15.14
C ASP A 50 1.98 11.99 -14.99
N PRO A 51 1.83 11.16 -16.03
CA PRO A 51 2.36 9.80 -16.07
C PRO A 51 3.84 9.69 -15.75
N SER A 52 4.64 10.66 -16.21
CA SER A 52 6.10 10.61 -16.07
C SER A 52 6.53 10.86 -14.62
N ALA A 53 5.89 11.81 -13.94
CA ALA A 53 6.11 12.06 -12.52
C ALA A 53 5.65 10.89 -11.62
N LEU A 54 4.64 10.12 -12.03
CA LEU A 54 4.20 8.91 -11.32
C LEU A 54 5.15 7.72 -11.50
N ALA A 55 5.89 7.66 -12.61
CA ALA A 55 6.76 6.52 -12.93
C ALA A 55 7.99 6.43 -12.01
N GLU A 56 8.60 7.57 -11.68
CA GLU A 56 9.88 7.65 -10.96
C GLU A 56 9.74 8.26 -9.56
N LEU A 57 8.57 8.09 -8.96
CA LEU A 57 8.16 8.82 -7.76
C LEU A 57 9.10 8.62 -6.58
N PHE A 58 9.57 7.39 -6.37
CA PHE A 58 10.50 7.03 -5.29
C PHE A 58 11.91 6.72 -5.79
N ALA A 59 12.07 6.33 -7.05
CA ALA A 59 13.36 6.11 -7.68
C ALA A 59 14.10 7.43 -7.96
N GLY A 60 13.37 8.51 -8.30
CA GLY A 60 13.94 9.81 -8.63
C GLY A 60 14.09 10.77 -7.44
N VAL A 61 13.48 10.48 -6.28
CA VAL A 61 13.41 11.40 -5.13
C VAL A 61 13.76 10.67 -3.83
N GLU A 62 15.06 10.60 -3.51
CA GLU A 62 15.55 9.96 -2.28
C GLU A 62 14.95 10.59 -1.01
N GLN A 63 14.77 11.91 -1.01
CA GLN A 63 14.20 12.65 0.13
C GLN A 63 12.77 12.22 0.48
N LEU A 64 12.08 11.58 -0.47
CA LEU A 64 10.75 11.03 -0.28
C LEU A 64 10.80 9.53 0.04
N SER A 65 11.62 8.76 -0.69
CA SER A 65 11.70 7.31 -0.47
C SER A 65 12.25 6.95 0.90
N ALA A 66 13.25 7.67 1.40
CA ALA A 66 13.84 7.40 2.71
C ALA A 66 12.81 7.42 3.87
N PRO A 67 12.02 8.49 4.08
CA PRO A 67 11.04 8.49 5.16
C PRO A 67 9.92 7.46 4.95
N VAL A 68 9.49 7.18 3.71
CA VAL A 68 8.52 6.10 3.47
C VAL A 68 9.10 4.73 3.82
N LEU A 69 10.34 4.45 3.43
CA LEU A 69 11.03 3.22 3.78
C LEU A 69 11.20 3.09 5.30
N THR A 70 11.56 4.16 6.00
CA THR A 70 11.63 4.14 7.48
C THR A 70 10.27 3.78 8.09
N MET A 71 9.17 4.34 7.59
CA MET A 71 7.84 4.01 8.11
C MET A 71 7.43 2.57 7.78
N LEU A 72 7.73 2.08 6.58
CA LEU A 72 7.41 0.72 6.16
C LEU A 72 8.24 -0.34 6.88
N LEU A 73 9.54 -0.07 7.05
CA LEU A 73 10.49 -1.06 7.51
C LEU A 73 10.75 -0.91 9.01
N ASP A 74 10.95 0.29 9.53
CA ASP A 74 11.50 0.46 10.88
C ASP A 74 10.43 0.71 11.94
N VAL A 75 9.30 1.30 11.57
CA VAL A 75 8.20 1.57 12.51
C VAL A 75 7.30 0.34 12.64
N PRO A 76 7.06 -0.19 13.86
CA PRO A 76 6.15 -1.32 14.05
C PRO A 76 4.76 -1.02 13.50
N TRP A 77 4.23 -1.89 12.63
CA TRP A 77 2.95 -1.65 11.98
C TRP A 77 1.76 -1.58 12.94
N LEU A 78 1.86 -2.26 14.10
CA LEU A 78 0.87 -2.10 15.17
C LEU A 78 0.83 -0.66 15.71
N ALA A 79 1.98 -0.01 15.88
CA ALA A 79 2.04 1.39 16.31
C ALA A 79 1.46 2.32 15.23
N LEU A 80 1.67 2.00 13.94
CA LEU A 80 1.05 2.73 12.84
C LEU A 80 -0.47 2.60 12.87
N ALA A 81 -0.99 1.39 13.06
CA ALA A 81 -2.42 1.14 13.21
C ALA A 81 -3.03 2.01 14.31
N GLN A 82 -2.41 1.99 15.49
CA GLN A 82 -2.88 2.71 16.66
C GLN A 82 -2.78 4.24 16.51
N SER A 83 -1.86 4.74 15.69
CA SER A 83 -1.77 6.16 15.38
C SER A 83 -2.87 6.66 14.44
N GLY A 84 -3.65 5.76 13.82
CA GLY A 84 -4.65 6.09 12.81
C GLY A 84 -4.06 6.65 11.52
N TRP A 85 -2.77 6.43 11.27
CA TRP A 85 -2.08 7.03 10.14
C TRP A 85 -2.24 6.19 8.86
N PRO A 86 -2.82 6.73 7.77
CA PRO A 86 -3.27 5.91 6.65
C PRO A 86 -2.18 5.64 5.61
N ILE A 87 -0.92 5.38 6.01
CA ILE A 87 0.20 5.22 5.06
C ILE A 87 -0.08 4.14 4.02
N PHE A 88 -0.59 2.98 4.42
CA PHE A 88 -0.91 1.89 3.48
C PHE A 88 -2.10 2.22 2.58
N GLY A 89 -3.07 2.99 3.10
CA GLY A 89 -4.15 3.53 2.28
C GLY A 89 -3.62 4.46 1.19
N LEU A 90 -2.71 5.38 1.53
CA LEU A 90 -2.07 6.29 0.57
C LEU A 90 -1.24 5.52 -0.48
N LEU A 91 -0.43 4.55 -0.05
CA LEU A 91 0.34 3.69 -0.95
C LEU A 91 -0.57 2.85 -1.87
N SER A 92 -1.71 2.37 -1.35
CA SER A 92 -2.72 1.68 -2.15
C SER A 92 -3.33 2.60 -3.20
N GLN A 93 -3.63 3.86 -2.86
CA GLN A 93 -4.15 4.82 -3.85
C GLN A 93 -3.11 5.12 -4.94
N ILE A 94 -1.83 5.27 -4.56
CA ILE A 94 -0.73 5.45 -5.52
C ILE A 94 -0.65 4.23 -6.46
N ASN A 95 -0.71 3.01 -5.93
CA ASN A 95 -0.69 1.78 -6.73
C ASN A 95 -1.88 1.71 -7.71
N VAL A 96 -3.10 1.98 -7.24
CA VAL A 96 -4.31 2.04 -8.10
C VAL A 96 -4.13 3.10 -9.19
N ARG A 97 -3.58 4.27 -8.85
CA ARG A 97 -3.33 5.35 -9.80
C ARG A 97 -2.32 4.93 -10.87
N LYS A 98 -1.21 4.28 -10.49
CA LYS A 98 -0.26 3.69 -11.45
C LYS A 98 -0.97 2.69 -12.37
N GLY A 99 -1.91 1.90 -11.85
CA GLY A 99 -2.73 0.97 -12.63
C GLY A 99 -3.62 1.59 -13.70
N GLN A 100 -3.97 2.88 -13.56
CA GLN A 100 -4.79 3.61 -14.54
C GLN A 100 -3.96 4.19 -15.69
N VAL A 101 -2.63 4.17 -15.59
CA VAL A 101 -1.73 4.73 -16.58
C VAL A 101 -1.07 3.59 -17.35
N PRO A 102 -1.28 3.49 -18.68
CA PRO A 102 -0.68 2.44 -19.49
C PRO A 102 0.85 2.41 -19.36
N GLY A 103 1.39 1.24 -19.04
CA GLY A 103 2.83 1.01 -18.95
C GLY A 103 3.49 1.31 -17.60
N LEU A 104 2.73 1.77 -16.59
CA LEU A 104 3.30 2.02 -15.25
C LEU A 104 3.21 0.83 -14.28
N LEU A 105 2.37 -0.16 -14.57
CA LEU A 105 2.40 -1.42 -13.84
C LEU A 105 3.59 -2.27 -14.29
N ASN A 106 4.08 -3.08 -13.37
CA ASN A 106 5.08 -4.10 -13.62
C ASN A 106 4.66 -5.01 -14.78
N ASP A 107 5.63 -5.53 -15.51
CA ASP A 107 5.36 -6.58 -16.48
C ASP A 107 5.00 -7.91 -15.79
N ASP A 108 4.59 -8.90 -16.59
CA ASP A 108 4.20 -10.21 -16.06
C ASP A 108 5.38 -10.99 -15.46
N ALA A 109 6.62 -10.69 -15.84
CA ALA A 109 7.80 -11.38 -15.33
C ALA A 109 8.12 -10.93 -13.90
N ILE A 110 8.09 -9.62 -13.64
CA ILE A 110 8.34 -9.02 -12.34
C ILE A 110 7.28 -9.47 -11.32
N ASP A 111 6.00 -9.46 -11.71
CA ASP A 111 4.91 -9.88 -10.82
C ASP A 111 4.71 -11.40 -10.80
N GLY A 112 5.45 -12.17 -11.59
CA GLY A 112 5.37 -13.63 -11.63
C GLY A 112 4.09 -14.17 -12.29
N MET A 113 3.38 -13.33 -13.04
CA MET A 113 2.14 -13.66 -13.74
C MET A 113 2.35 -14.60 -14.94
N GLN A 114 3.59 -14.98 -15.25
CA GLN A 114 3.85 -16.02 -16.24
C GLN A 114 3.46 -17.43 -15.75
N ASP A 115 3.47 -17.68 -14.43
CA ASP A 115 3.05 -18.96 -13.86
C ASP A 115 1.50 -19.04 -13.78
N PRO A 116 0.87 -20.06 -14.38
CA PRO A 116 -0.58 -20.26 -14.31
C PRO A 116 -1.15 -20.34 -12.89
N ARG A 117 -0.38 -20.88 -11.93
CA ARG A 117 -0.79 -20.99 -10.52
C ARG A 117 -0.85 -19.62 -9.85
N THR A 118 0.09 -18.74 -10.19
CA THR A 118 0.11 -17.35 -9.74
C THR A 118 -1.09 -16.59 -10.26
N LYS A 119 -1.42 -16.75 -11.55
CA LYS A 119 -2.64 -16.19 -12.15
C LYS A 119 -3.91 -16.73 -11.49
N GLN A 120 -3.97 -18.04 -11.24
CA GLN A 120 -5.10 -18.67 -10.58
C GLN A 120 -5.31 -18.10 -9.17
N PHE A 121 -4.24 -17.97 -8.38
CA PHE A 121 -4.31 -17.34 -7.07
C PHE A 121 -4.85 -15.91 -7.14
N LEU A 122 -4.35 -15.07 -8.05
CA LEU A 122 -4.86 -13.70 -8.21
C LEU A 122 -6.36 -13.68 -8.53
N LEU A 123 -6.80 -14.57 -9.44
CA LEU A 123 -8.22 -14.68 -9.82
C LEU A 123 -9.09 -15.08 -8.63
N GLU A 124 -8.70 -16.10 -7.88
CA GLU A 124 -9.43 -16.57 -6.69
C GLU A 124 -9.47 -15.52 -5.59
N LEU A 125 -8.33 -14.86 -5.34
CA LEU A 125 -8.21 -13.76 -4.39
C LEU A 125 -9.15 -12.62 -4.77
N MET A 126 -9.13 -12.19 -6.03
CA MET A 126 -10.00 -11.10 -6.49
C MET A 126 -11.48 -11.47 -6.43
N ALA A 127 -11.85 -12.71 -6.74
CA ALA A 127 -13.22 -13.19 -6.60
C ALA A 127 -13.71 -13.15 -5.14
N GLY A 128 -12.84 -13.45 -4.17
CA GLY A 128 -13.15 -13.32 -2.75
C GLY A 128 -13.27 -11.87 -2.28
N LEU A 129 -12.45 -10.97 -2.82
CA LEU A 129 -12.49 -9.54 -2.48
C LEU A 129 -13.67 -8.80 -3.09
N ASP A 130 -14.15 -9.21 -4.27
CA ASP A 130 -15.24 -8.57 -5.02
C ASP A 130 -16.58 -9.32 -4.89
N ALA A 131 -16.77 -10.06 -3.79
CA ALA A 131 -18.01 -10.78 -3.55
C ALA A 131 -19.18 -9.80 -3.29
N LYS A 132 -20.37 -10.14 -3.79
CA LYS A 132 -21.56 -9.24 -3.83
C LYS A 132 -22.05 -8.78 -2.45
N GLU A 133 -21.79 -9.55 -1.42
CA GLU A 133 -22.20 -9.27 -0.04
C GLU A 133 -21.07 -8.66 0.81
N GLY A 134 -19.99 -8.21 0.16
CA GLY A 134 -18.74 -7.82 0.80
C GLY A 134 -17.69 -8.92 0.67
N ILE A 135 -16.55 -8.73 1.34
CA ILE A 135 -15.41 -9.65 1.25
C ILE A 135 -15.78 -11.05 1.78
N ASP A 136 -15.62 -12.07 0.94
CA ASP A 136 -15.69 -13.47 1.37
C ASP A 136 -14.35 -13.87 2.01
N GLY A 137 -14.25 -13.68 3.33
CA GLY A 137 -13.04 -13.97 4.08
C GLY A 137 -12.58 -15.43 3.99
N VAL A 138 -13.52 -16.38 3.84
CA VAL A 138 -13.19 -17.81 3.70
C VAL A 138 -12.57 -18.08 2.33
N ALA A 139 -13.10 -17.48 1.27
CA ALA A 139 -12.50 -17.58 -0.07
C ALA A 139 -11.11 -16.95 -0.12
N VAL A 140 -10.94 -15.77 0.47
CA VAL A 140 -9.63 -15.07 0.56
C VAL A 140 -8.61 -15.92 1.32
N GLN A 141 -8.98 -16.44 2.50
CA GLN A 141 -8.10 -17.29 3.31
C GLN A 141 -7.71 -18.57 2.57
N ARG A 142 -8.66 -19.22 1.88
CA ARG A 142 -8.42 -20.43 1.10
C ARG A 142 -7.48 -20.18 -0.07
N ALA A 143 -7.70 -19.12 -0.84
CA ALA A 143 -6.85 -18.75 -1.98
C ALA A 143 -5.41 -18.51 -1.52
N ALA A 144 -5.22 -17.76 -0.44
CA ALA A 144 -3.91 -17.48 0.13
C ALA A 144 -3.22 -18.74 0.66
N GLY A 145 -3.94 -19.60 1.40
CA GLY A 145 -3.41 -20.87 1.91
C GLY A 145 -2.96 -21.80 0.78
N ASN A 146 -3.83 -22.02 -0.22
CA ASN A 146 -3.51 -22.84 -1.38
C ASN A 146 -2.26 -22.34 -2.13
N PHE A 147 -2.11 -21.02 -2.29
CA PHE A 147 -0.95 -20.44 -2.96
C PHE A 147 0.35 -20.68 -2.18
N MET A 148 0.33 -20.54 -0.86
CA MET A 148 1.50 -20.77 -0.02
C MET A 148 1.86 -22.26 0.09
N ASP A 149 0.87 -23.15 0.22
CA ASP A 149 1.07 -24.59 0.28
C ASP A 149 1.61 -25.17 -1.03
N ALA A 150 1.24 -24.57 -2.17
CA ALA A 150 1.73 -24.98 -3.48
C ALA A 150 3.23 -24.73 -3.68
N GLY A 151 3.90 -24.02 -2.75
CA GLY A 151 5.34 -23.77 -2.79
C GLY A 151 5.78 -23.10 -4.08
N VAL A 152 4.92 -22.24 -4.64
CA VAL A 152 5.17 -21.59 -5.93
C VAL A 152 6.40 -20.70 -5.77
N ALA A 153 7.42 -20.93 -6.59
CA ALA A 153 8.59 -20.04 -6.73
C ALA A 153 8.21 -18.74 -7.46
N GLY A 154 7.04 -18.18 -7.11
CA GLY A 154 6.45 -17.00 -7.73
C GLY A 154 7.16 -15.72 -7.29
N SER A 155 6.64 -14.58 -7.77
CA SER A 155 7.13 -13.27 -7.37
C SER A 155 7.10 -13.12 -5.85
N PRO A 156 8.17 -12.59 -5.22
CA PRO A 156 8.19 -12.30 -3.79
C PRO A 156 6.99 -11.44 -3.35
N LEU A 157 6.50 -10.54 -4.22
CA LEU A 157 5.32 -9.73 -3.96
C LEU A 157 4.02 -10.55 -3.90
N GLY A 158 3.92 -11.64 -4.66
CA GLY A 158 2.79 -12.56 -4.59
C GLY A 158 2.71 -13.28 -3.24
N LEU A 159 3.86 -13.71 -2.70
CA LEU A 159 3.92 -14.30 -1.36
C LEU A 159 3.53 -13.29 -0.27
N LEU A 160 4.08 -12.07 -0.34
CA LEU A 160 3.67 -10.99 0.57
C LEU A 160 2.17 -10.70 0.47
N THR A 161 1.60 -10.81 -0.73
CA THR A 161 0.16 -10.60 -0.97
C THR A 161 -0.68 -11.71 -0.35
N ALA A 162 -0.26 -12.98 -0.46
CA ALA A 162 -0.94 -14.09 0.20
C ALA A 162 -0.91 -13.94 1.73
N MET A 163 0.22 -13.53 2.30
CA MET A 163 0.33 -13.23 3.73
C MET A 163 -0.55 -12.05 4.15
N ALA A 164 -0.57 -10.97 3.35
CA ALA A 164 -1.44 -9.82 3.58
C ALA A 164 -2.92 -10.20 3.51
N ALA A 165 -3.29 -11.07 2.56
CA ALA A 165 -4.64 -11.61 2.43
C ALA A 165 -5.04 -12.37 3.69
N GLN A 166 -4.20 -13.27 4.21
CA GLN A 166 -4.47 -13.95 5.48
C GLN A 166 -4.64 -12.97 6.64
N ALA A 167 -3.75 -11.99 6.77
CA ALA A 167 -3.84 -10.99 7.83
C ALA A 167 -5.14 -10.18 7.74
N SER A 168 -5.57 -9.82 6.52
CA SER A 168 -6.75 -8.99 6.29
C SER A 168 -8.08 -9.65 6.67
N VAL A 169 -8.10 -10.98 6.76
CA VAL A 169 -9.30 -11.76 7.11
C VAL A 169 -9.13 -12.60 8.38
N ALA A 170 -7.99 -12.47 9.06
CA ALA A 170 -7.73 -13.16 10.32
C ALA A 170 -8.77 -12.72 11.37
N PRO A 171 -9.52 -13.65 12.00
CA PRO A 171 -10.56 -13.31 12.95
C PRO A 171 -9.99 -12.88 14.30
N ASP A 172 -8.83 -13.42 14.68
CA ASP A 172 -8.16 -13.14 15.94
C ASP A 172 -7.16 -11.99 15.78
N ALA A 173 -7.20 -11.05 16.71
CA ALA A 173 -6.34 -9.86 16.67
C ALA A 173 -4.87 -10.20 16.92
N GLN A 174 -4.58 -11.19 17.77
CA GLN A 174 -3.21 -11.60 18.05
C GLN A 174 -2.61 -12.31 16.83
N GLU A 175 -3.34 -13.24 16.22
CA GLU A 175 -2.96 -13.89 14.96
C GLU A 175 -2.68 -12.85 13.87
N ARG A 176 -3.55 -11.84 13.74
CA ARG A 176 -3.36 -10.74 12.78
C ARG A 176 -2.06 -9.98 13.02
N VAL A 177 -1.75 -9.64 14.27
CA VAL A 177 -0.51 -8.95 14.65
C VAL A 177 0.71 -9.83 14.34
N GLU A 178 0.65 -11.12 14.59
CA GLU A 178 1.72 -12.07 14.25
C GLU A 178 1.97 -12.14 12.75
N LEU A 179 0.90 -12.22 11.94
CA LEU A 179 0.98 -12.19 10.48
C LEU A 179 1.55 -10.85 9.97
N LEU A 180 1.11 -9.72 10.52
CA LEU A 180 1.65 -8.40 10.17
C LEU A 180 3.13 -8.25 10.51
N ASN A 181 3.56 -8.78 11.66
CA ASN A 181 4.98 -8.80 12.04
C ASN A 181 5.82 -9.66 11.08
N LEU A 182 5.29 -10.82 10.66
CA LEU A 182 5.95 -11.66 9.67
C LEU A 182 6.01 -10.97 8.30
N LEU A 183 4.92 -10.30 7.91
CA LEU A 183 4.83 -9.55 6.67
C LEU A 183 5.82 -8.38 6.65
N GLN A 184 5.94 -7.62 7.73
CA GLN A 184 6.93 -6.55 7.84
C GLN A 184 8.37 -7.07 7.73
N LYS A 185 8.67 -8.23 8.32
CA LYS A 185 9.98 -8.89 8.12
C LYS A 185 10.19 -9.29 6.66
N GLY A 186 9.17 -9.79 6.00
CA GLY A 186 9.19 -10.06 4.55
C GLY A 186 9.49 -8.80 3.74
N PHE A 187 8.84 -7.68 4.07
CA PHE A 187 9.10 -6.37 3.48
C PHE A 187 10.56 -5.94 3.64
N LYS A 188 11.15 -6.08 4.84
CA LYS A 188 12.58 -5.77 5.05
C LYS A 188 13.53 -6.55 4.15
N ASN A 189 13.19 -7.79 3.84
CA ASN A 189 14.02 -8.65 3.01
C ASN A 189 13.87 -8.35 1.51
N ILE A 190 12.74 -7.76 1.11
CA ILE A 190 12.39 -7.55 -0.31
C ILE A 190 12.55 -6.09 -0.71
N ILE A 191 11.98 -5.15 0.06
CA ILE A 191 11.92 -3.72 -0.25
C ILE A 191 12.99 -3.00 0.57
N GLY A 192 14.23 -2.98 0.05
CA GLY A 192 15.37 -2.35 0.71
C GLY A 192 15.78 -0.98 0.15
N SER A 193 15.13 -0.49 -0.90
CA SER A 193 15.50 0.77 -1.57
C SER A 193 14.31 1.46 -2.23
N GLY A 194 14.45 2.75 -2.53
CA GLY A 194 13.40 3.53 -3.19
C GLY A 194 13.01 2.98 -4.56
N GLN A 195 13.99 2.45 -5.31
CA GLN A 195 13.73 1.78 -6.58
C GLN A 195 12.87 0.52 -6.42
N VAL A 196 13.17 -0.32 -5.42
CA VAL A 196 12.38 -1.54 -5.18
C VAL A 196 11.00 -1.19 -4.61
N LEU A 197 10.89 -0.13 -3.81
CA LEU A 197 9.60 0.40 -3.37
C LEU A 197 8.75 0.83 -4.57
N ASP A 198 9.34 1.50 -5.56
CA ASP A 198 8.63 1.89 -6.77
C ASP A 198 8.11 0.68 -7.56
N VAL A 199 8.94 -0.36 -7.71
CA VAL A 199 8.53 -1.65 -8.30
C VAL A 199 7.39 -2.27 -7.50
N ALA A 200 7.48 -2.29 -6.17
CA ALA A 200 6.43 -2.82 -5.31
C ALA A 200 5.13 -2.00 -5.42
N LEU A 201 5.20 -0.69 -5.64
CA LEU A 201 4.04 0.18 -5.89
C LEU A 201 3.48 0.07 -7.30
N SER A 202 4.25 -0.45 -8.25
CA SER A 202 3.81 -0.75 -9.61
C SER A 202 3.25 -2.17 -9.75
N THR A 203 3.12 -2.91 -8.66
CA THR A 203 2.59 -4.28 -8.67
C THR A 203 1.15 -4.39 -9.15
N LYS A 204 0.82 -5.47 -9.86
CA LYS A 204 -0.57 -5.89 -10.16
C LYS A 204 -1.26 -6.54 -8.96
N TRP A 205 -0.49 -6.93 -7.94
CA TRP A 205 -1.02 -7.55 -6.75
C TRP A 205 -1.81 -6.54 -5.89
N PRO A 206 -2.96 -6.89 -5.29
CA PRO A 206 -3.69 -6.01 -4.37
C PRO A 206 -3.00 -5.88 -2.99
N LEU A 207 -1.67 -5.92 -2.95
CA LEU A 207 -0.84 -6.00 -1.75
C LEU A 207 -1.13 -4.84 -0.78
N TRP A 208 -1.06 -3.61 -1.28
CA TRP A 208 -1.16 -2.41 -0.45
C TRP A 208 -2.56 -2.24 0.15
N GLY A 209 -3.60 -2.55 -0.62
CA GLY A 209 -4.99 -2.55 -0.14
C GLY A 209 -5.22 -3.59 0.95
N LEU A 210 -4.70 -4.81 0.77
CA LEU A 210 -4.81 -5.88 1.77
C LEU A 210 -4.08 -5.55 3.06
N ILE A 211 -2.88 -4.95 2.98
CA ILE A 211 -2.15 -4.50 4.19
C ILE A 211 -2.94 -3.41 4.90
N HIS A 212 -3.47 -2.44 4.16
CA HIS A 212 -4.30 -1.40 4.74
C HIS A 212 -5.50 -2.00 5.49
N MET A 213 -6.24 -2.93 4.87
CA MET A 213 -7.36 -3.62 5.51
C MET A 213 -6.94 -4.35 6.80
N ALA A 214 -5.82 -5.07 6.77
CA ALA A 214 -5.32 -5.80 7.93
C ALA A 214 -4.96 -4.86 9.11
N ILE A 215 -4.40 -3.68 8.80
CA ILE A 215 -4.00 -2.69 9.80
C ILE A 215 -5.19 -1.90 10.33
N ASP A 216 -6.15 -1.54 9.47
CA ASP A 216 -7.31 -0.71 9.82
C ASP A 216 -8.17 -1.39 10.90
N MET A 217 -8.28 -2.72 10.86
CA MET A 217 -8.99 -3.50 11.89
C MET A 217 -8.31 -3.50 13.28
N LEU A 218 -7.13 -2.90 13.41
CA LEU A 218 -6.41 -2.73 14.68
C LEU A 218 -6.42 -1.28 15.17
N ALA A 219 -7.06 -0.37 14.42
CA ALA A 219 -7.26 1.01 14.85
C ALA A 219 -8.25 1.09 16.04
N PRO A 220 -8.08 2.06 16.95
CA PRO A 220 -8.89 2.21 18.16
C PRO A 220 -10.34 2.67 17.90
#